data_AF-A0A5X8Y1F6-F1
#
_entry.id   AF-A0A5X8Y1F6-F1
#
_cell.length_a   1.000
_cell.length_b   1.000
_cell.length_c   1.000
_cell.angle_alpha   90.00
_cell.angle_beta   90.00
_cell.angle_gamma   90.00
#
_symmetry.space_group_name_H-M   'P 1'
#
loop_
_entity.id
_entity.type
_entity.pdbx_description
1 polymer ?
#
loop_
_entity_poly.entity_id
_entity_poly.type
_entity_poly.pdbx_seq_one_letter_code
_entity_poly.pdbx_strand_id
1 'polypeptide(L)'
;LSDADLRDADLRDAKLPDLTFVIMGERYAITITNGEYVRAGCQNHTAEEWRKYSKHEIAEMDGRAALKFYPRLLDIIDFYLGKGSRPEWLTSKEYAEDIQE
;
A
#
# COMPACT_ATOMS: atom_id res chain seq x y z
N LEU A 1 -22.20 -5.27 2.51
CA LEU A 1 -22.61 -4.33 1.45
C LEU A 1 -21.81 -4.68 0.21
N SER A 2 -22.35 -5.49 -0.68
CA SER A 2 -21.64 -5.98 -1.88
C SER A 2 -22.32 -5.57 -3.19
N ASP A 3 -23.41 -4.81 -3.14
CA ASP A 3 -24.26 -4.54 -4.31
C ASP A 3 -24.63 -3.06 -4.46
N ALA A 4 -23.78 -2.16 -3.94
CA ALA A 4 -23.95 -0.73 -4.17
C ALA A 4 -23.36 -0.36 -5.54
N ASP A 5 -24.22 0.02 -6.48
CA ASP A 5 -23.79 0.68 -7.72
C ASP A 5 -23.45 2.14 -7.42
N LEU A 6 -22.16 2.46 -7.43
CA LEU A 6 -21.64 3.81 -7.17
C LEU A 6 -21.26 4.55 -8.46
N ARG A 7 -21.68 4.05 -9.64
CA ARG A 7 -21.49 4.77 -10.90
C ARG A 7 -22.26 6.09 -10.83
N ASP A 8 -21.62 7.16 -11.31
CA ASP A 8 -22.16 8.53 -11.31
C ASP A 8 -22.45 9.13 -9.93
N ALA A 9 -21.92 8.54 -8.85
CA ALA A 9 -22.03 9.11 -7.51
C ALA A 9 -21.39 10.50 -7.46
N ASP A 10 -22.17 11.49 -7.01
CA ASP A 10 -21.68 12.85 -6.81
C ASP A 10 -20.92 12.94 -5.47
N LEU A 11 -19.59 13.05 -5.57
CA LEU A 11 -18.70 13.15 -4.42
C LEU A 11 -18.17 14.57 -4.18
N ARG A 12 -18.76 15.61 -4.83
CA ARG A 12 -18.24 16.98 -4.79
C ARG A 12 -18.17 17.59 -3.38
N ASP A 13 -19.06 17.16 -2.48
CA ASP A 13 -19.12 17.64 -1.09
C ASP A 13 -18.84 16.54 -0.05
N ALA A 14 -18.19 15.45 -0.46
CA ALA A 14 -17.85 14.37 0.45
C ALA A 14 -16.87 14.87 1.52
N LYS A 15 -17.25 14.73 2.79
CA LYS A 15 -16.37 15.04 3.93
C LYS A 15 -15.36 13.91 4.11
N LEU A 16 -14.20 14.08 3.51
CA LEU A 16 -13.06 13.20 3.73
C LEU A 16 -12.28 13.66 4.96
N PRO A 17 -11.68 12.73 5.73
CA PRO A 17 -10.71 13.11 6.74
C PRO A 17 -9.56 13.89 6.13
N ASP A 18 -8.92 14.73 6.95
CA ASP A 18 -7.69 15.41 6.56
C ASP A 18 -6.63 14.39 6.12
N LEU A 19 -5.82 14.78 5.13
CA LEU A 19 -4.77 13.95 4.53
C LEU A 19 -5.30 12.65 3.88
N THR A 20 -6.40 12.76 3.14
CA THR A 20 -6.90 11.69 2.27
C THR A 20 -6.30 11.78 0.87
N PHE A 21 -5.63 10.71 0.42
CA PHE A 21 -5.05 10.62 -0.92
C PHE A 21 -5.57 9.38 -1.64
N VAL A 22 -5.98 9.55 -2.90
CA VAL A 22 -6.34 8.44 -3.80
C VAL A 22 -5.29 8.39 -4.91
N ILE A 23 -4.57 7.27 -5.00
CA ILE A 23 -3.43 7.11 -5.90
C ILE A 23 -3.75 5.97 -6.87
N MET A 24 -3.91 6.35 -8.14
CA MET A 24 -4.28 5.45 -9.22
C MET A 24 -3.10 5.26 -10.19
N GLY A 25 -3.12 4.16 -10.94
CA GLY A 25 -2.07 3.83 -11.93
C GLY A 25 -0.90 3.00 -11.38
N GLU A 26 -0.87 2.77 -10.07
CA GLU A 26 0.01 1.78 -9.44
C GLU A 26 -0.53 0.35 -9.64
N ARG A 27 0.30 -0.66 -9.35
CA ARG A 27 -0.11 -2.09 -9.49
C ARG A 27 -1.39 -2.41 -8.73
N TYR A 28 -1.52 -1.83 -7.54
CA TYR A 28 -2.74 -1.87 -6.74
C TYR A 28 -3.22 -0.44 -6.54
N ALA A 29 -4.54 -0.23 -6.56
CA ALA A 29 -5.11 1.05 -6.16
C ALA A 29 -4.71 1.33 -4.71
N ILE A 30 -4.20 2.54 -4.45
CA ILE A 30 -3.76 2.95 -3.13
C ILE A 30 -4.68 4.05 -2.60
N THR A 31 -5.05 3.96 -1.33
CA THR A 31 -5.73 5.03 -0.61
C THR A 31 -5.04 5.27 0.72
N ILE A 32 -4.80 6.53 1.05
CA ILE A 32 -4.28 6.95 2.34
C ILE A 32 -5.38 7.75 3.03
N THR A 33 -5.63 7.48 4.31
CA THR A 33 -6.65 8.18 5.11
C THR A 33 -6.12 8.50 6.50
N ASN A 34 -6.62 9.59 7.09
CA ASN A 34 -6.26 10.06 8.44
C ASN A 34 -4.75 10.32 8.63
N GLY A 35 -3.98 10.42 7.56
CA GLY A 35 -2.52 10.55 7.62
C GLY A 35 -1.79 9.33 8.21
N GLU A 36 -2.44 8.18 8.38
CA GLU A 36 -1.82 7.01 9.01
C GLU A 36 -2.18 5.66 8.36
N TYR A 37 -3.41 5.49 7.87
CA TYR A 37 -3.85 4.25 7.25
C TYR A 37 -3.56 4.25 5.76
N VAL A 38 -3.06 3.12 5.27
CA VAL A 38 -2.72 2.91 3.88
C VAL A 38 -3.39 1.63 3.41
N ARG A 39 -4.30 1.78 2.45
CA ARG A 39 -4.90 0.68 1.71
C ARG A 39 -4.14 0.45 0.42
N ALA A 40 -3.74 -0.79 0.16
CA ALA A 40 -3.20 -1.25 -1.11
C ALA A 40 -4.02 -2.46 -1.58
N GLY A 41 -4.84 -2.27 -2.61
CA GLY A 41 -5.79 -3.28 -3.07
C GLY A 41 -6.79 -3.67 -1.97
N CYS A 42 -6.78 -4.95 -1.57
CA CYS A 42 -7.66 -5.48 -0.53
C CYS A 42 -7.11 -5.33 0.90
N GLN A 43 -5.84 -4.94 1.06
CA GLN A 43 -5.17 -4.86 2.35
C GLN A 43 -5.18 -3.43 2.87
N ASN A 44 -5.61 -3.22 4.13
CA ASN A 44 -5.64 -1.91 4.77
C ASN A 44 -5.00 -1.98 6.15
N HIS A 45 -3.85 -1.32 6.29
CA HIS A 45 -3.01 -1.34 7.49
C HIS A 45 -2.41 0.05 7.71
N THR A 46 -1.92 0.33 8.90
CA THR A 46 -1.19 1.56 9.17
C THR A 46 0.14 1.60 8.43
N ALA A 47 0.65 2.80 8.17
CA ALA A 47 1.97 3.00 7.58
C ALA A 47 3.07 2.31 8.42
N GLU A 48 2.91 2.28 9.75
CA GLU A 48 3.86 1.58 10.63
C GLU A 48 3.82 0.06 10.48
N GLU A 49 2.63 -0.54 10.38
CA GLU A 49 2.48 -1.98 10.14
C GLU A 49 3.07 -2.35 8.78
N TRP A 50 2.77 -1.56 7.74
CA TRP A 50 3.36 -1.75 6.42
C TRP A 50 4.87 -1.78 6.47
N ARG A 51 5.53 -1.00 7.34
CA ARG A 51 7.00 -0.95 7.48
C ARG A 51 7.61 -2.11 8.26
N LYS A 52 6.78 -2.91 8.95
CA LYS A 52 7.21 -3.99 9.84
C LYS A 52 6.98 -5.37 9.23
N TYR A 53 6.22 -5.47 8.13
CA TYR A 53 5.93 -6.76 7.51
C TYR A 53 7.19 -7.52 7.08
N SER A 54 7.15 -8.82 7.37
CA SER A 54 8.10 -9.79 6.87
C SER A 54 7.85 -10.10 5.39
N LYS A 55 8.88 -10.63 4.72
CA LYS A 55 8.77 -11.13 3.35
C LYS A 55 7.65 -12.15 3.18
N HIS A 56 7.47 -13.04 4.16
CA HIS A 56 6.43 -14.06 4.13
C HIS A 56 5.02 -13.45 4.19
N GLU A 57 4.77 -12.52 5.12
CA GLU A 57 3.46 -11.86 5.24
C GLU A 57 3.06 -11.12 3.96
N ILE A 58 4.01 -10.44 3.31
CA ILE A 58 3.78 -9.79 2.00
C ILE A 58 3.48 -10.83 0.91
N ALA A 59 4.20 -11.95 0.90
CA ALA A 59 3.96 -13.03 -0.05
C ALA A 59 2.59 -13.71 0.15
N GLU A 60 2.08 -13.79 1.37
CA GLU A 60 0.73 -14.33 1.63
C GLU A 60 -0.39 -13.44 1.08
N MET A 61 -0.13 -12.14 0.84
CA MET A 61 -1.16 -11.22 0.34
C MET A 61 -1.48 -11.43 -1.15
N ASP A 62 -0.45 -11.55 -2.00
CA ASP A 62 -0.60 -11.75 -3.46
C ASP A 62 0.70 -12.34 -4.08
N GLY A 63 1.41 -13.17 -3.34
CA GLY A 63 2.62 -13.86 -3.78
C GLY A 63 3.72 -12.94 -4.30
N ARG A 64 4.34 -13.37 -5.39
CA ARG A 64 5.45 -12.66 -6.05
C ARG A 64 5.03 -11.26 -6.54
N ALA A 65 3.76 -11.07 -6.88
CA ALA A 65 3.24 -9.78 -7.32
C ALA A 65 3.30 -8.72 -6.21
N ALA A 66 2.87 -9.08 -4.99
CA ALA A 66 3.00 -8.22 -3.82
C ALA A 66 4.47 -7.94 -3.48
N LEU A 67 5.33 -8.97 -3.51
CA LEU A 67 6.76 -8.84 -3.23
C LEU A 67 7.49 -7.87 -4.18
N LYS A 68 7.16 -7.89 -5.47
CA LYS A 68 7.72 -6.95 -6.47
C LYS A 68 7.23 -5.52 -6.25
N PHE A 69 6.01 -5.34 -5.78
CA PHE A 69 5.41 -4.03 -5.58
C PHE A 69 5.74 -3.39 -4.23
N TYR A 70 6.00 -4.19 -3.20
CA TYR A 70 6.14 -3.71 -1.83
C TYR A 70 7.21 -2.61 -1.63
N PRO A 71 8.39 -2.62 -2.27
CA PRO A 71 9.32 -1.48 -2.19
C PRO A 71 8.70 -0.18 -2.71
N ARG A 72 7.95 -0.25 -3.83
CA ARG A 72 7.25 0.90 -4.41
C ARG A 72 6.15 1.41 -3.48
N LEU A 73 5.43 0.50 -2.80
CA LEU A 73 4.47 0.89 -1.77
C LEU A 73 5.15 1.69 -0.65
N LEU A 74 6.30 1.24 -0.14
CA LEU A 74 7.04 1.97 0.90
C LEU A 74 7.55 3.33 0.41
N ASP A 75 7.94 3.46 -0.87
CA ASP A 75 8.31 4.76 -1.46
C ASP A 75 7.14 5.75 -1.47
N ILE A 76 5.94 5.27 -1.79
CA ILE A 76 4.71 6.09 -1.77
C ILE A 76 4.38 6.51 -0.34
N ILE A 77 4.46 5.59 0.62
CA ILE A 77 4.24 5.90 2.05
C ILE A 77 5.25 6.94 2.53
N ASP A 78 6.54 6.79 2.18
CA ASP A 78 7.58 7.77 2.54
C ASP A 78 7.31 9.17 1.97
N PHE A 79 6.78 9.24 0.75
CA PHE A 79 6.47 10.51 0.10
C PHE A 79 5.33 11.26 0.78
N TYR A 80 4.22 10.58 1.10
CA TYR A 80 3.02 11.22 1.65
C TYR A 80 3.02 11.36 3.16
N LEU A 81 3.57 10.38 3.87
CA LEU A 81 3.51 10.28 5.34
C LEU A 81 4.87 10.48 6.02
N GLY A 82 5.91 10.76 5.24
CA GLY A 82 7.27 10.94 5.73
C GLY A 82 8.05 9.63 5.85
N LYS A 83 9.37 9.76 5.88
CA LYS A 83 10.29 8.62 5.94
C LYS A 83 10.18 7.88 7.26
N GLY A 84 10.18 6.55 7.20
CA GLY A 84 10.23 5.68 8.36
C GLY A 84 11.22 4.53 8.19
N SER A 85 11.31 3.66 9.19
CA SER A 85 12.06 2.41 9.06
C SER A 85 11.50 1.57 7.89
N ARG A 86 12.37 0.75 7.31
CA ARG A 86 11.99 -0.24 6.29
C ARG A 86 12.52 -1.61 6.72
N PRO A 87 11.88 -2.71 6.31
CA PRO A 87 12.38 -4.04 6.64
C PRO A 87 13.77 -4.31 6.05
N GLU A 88 14.66 -4.86 6.86
CA GLU A 88 16.05 -5.16 6.46
C GLU A 88 16.13 -6.19 5.33
N TRP A 89 15.14 -7.09 5.24
CA TRP A 89 15.11 -8.13 4.20
C TRP A 89 15.03 -7.57 2.78
N LEU A 90 14.64 -6.30 2.60
CA LEU A 90 14.63 -5.62 1.30
C LEU A 90 16.03 -5.37 0.72
N THR A 91 17.07 -5.36 1.57
CA THR A 91 18.46 -5.21 1.12
C THR A 91 19.18 -6.55 0.99
N SER A 92 18.49 -7.66 1.26
CA SER A 92 19.10 -8.99 1.20
C SER A 92 19.33 -9.45 -0.23
N LYS A 93 20.41 -10.22 -0.43
CA LYS A 93 20.73 -10.81 -1.73
C LYS A 93 19.64 -11.80 -2.19
N GLU A 94 19.11 -12.58 -1.25
CA GLU A 94 18.02 -13.54 -1.51
C GLU A 94 16.77 -12.86 -2.06
N TYR A 95 16.42 -11.68 -1.52
CA TYR A 95 15.32 -10.90 -2.08
C TYR A 95 15.61 -10.42 -3.50
N ALA A 96 16.82 -9.90 -3.74
CA ALA A 96 17.20 -9.43 -5.08
C ALA A 96 17.13 -10.55 -6.13
N GLU A 97 17.52 -11.77 -5.77
CA GLU A 97 17.46 -12.96 -6.64
C GLU A 97 16.00 -13.38 -6.92
N ASP A 98 15.15 -13.46 -5.89
CA ASP A 98 13.74 -13.86 -6.01
C ASP A 98 12.89 -12.95 -6.93
N ILE A 99 13.31 -11.69 -7.08
CA ILE A 99 12.60 -10.69 -7.87
C ILE A 99 13.02 -10.70 -9.34
N GLN A 100 14.22 -11.22 -9.63
CA GLN A 100 14.75 -11.33 -11.00
C GLN A 100 14.20 -12.55 -11.75
N GLU A 101 13.75 -13.58 -11.03
CA GLU A 101 13.03 -14.72 -11.58
C GLU A 101 11.54 -14.41 -11.84
#